data_AF-A0A139D2C3-F1
#
_entry.id   AF-A0A139D2C3-F1
#
_cell.length_a   1.000
_cell.length_b   1.000
_cell.length_c   1.000
_cell.angle_alpha   90.00
_cell.angle_beta   90.00
_cell.angle_gamma   90.00
#
_symmetry.space_group_name_H-M   'P 1'
#
loop_
_entity.id
_entity.type
_entity.pdbx_description
1 polymer ?
#
loop_
_entity_poly.entity_id
_entity_poly.type
_entity_poly.pdbx_seq_one_letter_code
_entity_poly.pdbx_strand_id
1 'polypeptide(L)'
;MKELWQETAFKIIEADPDKLFKIEADVEIELPDYAPIFDNKQCSRCGEKLMAPKAVQKDDKVLCKECAESSYYQLDGSGIVEK
;
A
#
# COMPACT_ATOMS: atom_id res chain seq x y z
N MET A 1 21.85 -7.30 -23.44
CA MET A 1 20.65 -7.28 -22.57
C MET A 1 20.34 -5.86 -22.09
N LYS A 2 21.22 -5.18 -21.35
CA LYS A 2 20.98 -3.80 -20.84
C LYS A 2 20.54 -2.81 -21.94
N GLU A 3 21.27 -2.78 -23.06
CA GLU A 3 20.98 -1.86 -24.17
C GLU A 3 19.62 -2.14 -24.83
N LEU A 4 19.28 -3.41 -25.04
CA LEU A 4 17.99 -3.82 -25.60
C LEU A 4 16.81 -3.41 -24.70
N TRP A 5 16.96 -3.60 -23.38
CA TRP A 5 15.94 -3.18 -22.41
C TRP A 5 15.80 -1.65 -22.36
N GLN A 6 16.92 -0.93 -22.44
CA GLN A 6 16.91 0.52 -22.50
C GLN A 6 16.21 1.03 -23.76
N GLU A 7 16.55 0.50 -24.94
CA GLU A 7 15.88 0.85 -26.20
C GLU A 7 14.38 0.54 -26.14
N THR A 8 14.01 -0.62 -25.58
CA THR A 8 12.60 -1.00 -25.40
C THR A 8 11.87 -0.03 -24.47
N ALA A 9 12.50 0.37 -23.37
CA ALA A 9 11.90 1.33 -22.44
C ALA A 9 11.62 2.67 -23.12
N PHE A 10 12.59 3.22 -23.87
CA PHE A 10 12.37 4.47 -24.61
C PHE A 10 11.30 4.34 -25.70
N LYS A 11 11.24 3.22 -26.42
CA LYS A 11 10.17 2.96 -27.40
C LYS A 11 8.78 2.98 -26.76
N ILE A 12 8.63 2.45 -25.54
CA ILE A 12 7.35 2.47 -24.82
C ILE A 12 7.01 3.89 -24.37
N ILE A 13 7.99 4.65 -23.86
CA ILE A 13 7.79 6.03 -23.40
C ILE A 13 7.40 6.97 -24.55
N GLU A 14 8.00 6.77 -25.72
CA GLU A 14 7.77 7.60 -26.91
C GLU A 14 6.57 7.13 -27.76
N ALA A 15 5.99 5.97 -27.44
CA ALA A 15 4.85 5.45 -28.16
C ALA A 15 3.60 6.31 -27.91
N ASP A 16 2.80 6.44 -28.96
CA ASP A 16 1.47 7.01 -28.89
C ASP A 16 0.60 6.22 -27.89
N PRO A 17 0.04 6.85 -26.84
CA PRO A 17 -0.79 6.19 -25.85
C PRO A 17 -1.96 5.39 -26.46
N ASP A 18 -2.55 5.87 -27.55
CA ASP A 18 -3.69 5.20 -28.20
C ASP A 18 -3.31 3.85 -28.83
N LYS A 19 -2.01 3.57 -29.01
CA LYS A 19 -1.50 2.26 -29.47
C LYS A 19 -1.24 1.28 -28.34
N LEU A 20 -1.08 1.79 -27.12
CA LEU A 20 -0.75 0.99 -25.93
C LEU A 20 -1.95 0.77 -25.02
N PHE A 21 -2.87 1.74 -24.99
CA PHE A 21 -4.00 1.76 -24.09
C PHE A 21 -5.31 1.90 -24.86
N LYS A 22 -6.35 1.26 -24.36
CA LYS A 22 -7.73 1.57 -24.76
C LYS A 22 -8.18 2.75 -23.91
N ILE A 23 -8.32 3.92 -24.53
CA ILE A 23 -8.76 5.14 -23.84
C ILE A 23 -10.24 5.37 -24.17
N GLU A 24 -11.08 5.45 -23.14
CA GLU A 24 -12.50 5.71 -23.26
C GLU A 24 -12.83 7.00 -22.50
N ALA A 25 -13.55 7.91 -23.16
CA ALA A 25 -14.03 9.16 -22.57
C ALA A 25 -15.48 9.02 -22.13
N ASP A 26 -15.90 9.85 -21.17
CA ASP A 26 -17.30 9.93 -20.70
C ASP A 26 -17.88 8.60 -20.21
N VAL A 27 -17.02 7.74 -19.65
CA VAL A 27 -17.43 6.46 -19.06
C VAL A 27 -18.05 6.71 -17.68
N GLU A 28 -19.28 6.25 -17.49
CA GLU A 28 -19.91 6.22 -16.18
C GLU A 28 -19.29 5.09 -15.35
N ILE A 29 -18.68 5.45 -14.22
CA ILE A 29 -18.05 4.50 -13.30
C ILE A 29 -18.54 4.74 -11.87
N GLU A 30 -18.64 3.66 -11.11
CA GLU A 30 -18.77 3.75 -9.66
C GLU A 30 -17.41 4.13 -9.09
N LEU A 31 -17.30 5.37 -8.59
CA LEU A 31 -16.10 5.81 -7.91
C LEU A 31 -15.97 5.09 -6.57
N PRO A 32 -14.77 4.61 -6.20
CA PRO A 32 -14.56 4.09 -4.86
C PRO A 32 -14.79 5.19 -3.83
N ASP A 33 -15.27 4.80 -2.65
CA ASP A 33 -15.41 5.71 -1.52
C ASP A 33 -14.07 6.37 -1.17
N TYR A 34 -14.15 7.58 -0.61
CA TYR A 34 -12.97 8.24 -0.05
C TYR A 34 -12.30 7.37 1.00
N ALA A 35 -10.97 7.48 1.08
CA ALA A 35 -10.20 6.80 2.10
C ALA A 35 -10.75 7.15 3.50
N PRO A 36 -11.10 6.15 4.32
CA PRO A 36 -11.67 6.40 5.64
C PRO A 36 -10.69 7.12 6.55
N ILE A 37 -11.17 8.12 7.29
CA ILE A 37 -10.41 8.79 8.33
C ILE A 37 -10.57 7.98 9.61
N PHE A 38 -9.44 7.48 10.13
CA PHE A 38 -9.43 6.72 11.37
C PHE A 38 -8.87 7.55 12.52
N ASP A 39 -9.43 7.31 13.71
CA ASP A 39 -8.87 7.83 14.95
C ASP A 39 -7.44 7.34 15.18
N ASN A 40 -6.73 8.09 15.99
CA ASN A 40 -5.43 7.68 16.49
C ASN A 40 -5.59 6.92 17.82
N LYS A 41 -4.78 5.89 18.00
CA LYS A 41 -4.56 5.19 19.27
C LYS A 41 -3.10 5.37 19.69
N GLN A 42 -2.85 5.21 20.98
CA GLN A 42 -1.50 5.23 21.52
C GLN A 42 -1.15 3.83 22.04
N CYS A 43 -0.01 3.29 21.63
CA CYS A 43 0.48 2.02 22.15
C CYS A 43 0.78 2.15 23.64
N SER A 44 0.16 1.33 24.47
CA SER A 44 0.35 1.36 25.93
C SER A 44 1.76 0.95 26.39
N ARG A 45 2.59 0.38 25.51
CA ARG A 45 3.96 -0.06 25.82
C ARG A 45 5.02 0.92 25.33
N CYS A 46 5.07 1.24 24.03
CA CYS A 46 6.09 2.13 23.47
C CYS A 46 5.65 3.61 23.37
N GLY A 47 4.37 3.92 23.55
CA GLY A 47 3.85 5.28 23.48
C GLY A 47 3.64 5.84 22.05
N GLU A 48 3.94 5.05 21.01
CA GLU A 48 3.75 5.46 19.61
C GLU A 48 2.27 5.70 19.30
N LYS A 49 2.00 6.71 18.47
CA LYS A 49 0.67 7.01 17.94
C LYS A 49 0.45 6.26 16.64
N LEU A 50 -0.57 5.42 16.58
CA LEU A 50 -0.91 4.59 15.43
C LEU A 50 -2.37 4.76 15.01
N MET A 51 -2.69 4.45 13.76
CA MET A 51 -4.08 4.40 13.30
C MET A 51 -4.85 3.32 14.04
N ALA A 52 -6.09 3.60 14.46
CA ALA A 52 -6.91 2.66 15.21
C ALA A 52 -7.03 1.25 14.57
N PRO A 53 -7.19 1.09 13.24
CA PRO A 53 -7.24 -0.23 12.61
C PRO A 53 -5.94 -1.04 12.66
N LYS A 54 -4.81 -0.39 12.96
CA LYS A 54 -3.50 -1.04 13.11
C LYS A 54 -3.22 -1.47 14.55
N ALA A 55 -4.10 -1.16 15.49
CA ALA A 55 -3.93 -1.49 16.89
C ALA A 55 -4.32 -2.94 17.19
N VAL A 56 -3.59 -3.58 18.08
CA VAL A 56 -3.86 -4.93 18.58
C VAL A 56 -4.35 -4.81 20.02
N GLN A 57 -5.50 -5.43 20.31
CA GLN A 57 -6.00 -5.57 21.67
C GLN A 57 -5.45 -6.87 22.28
N LYS A 58 -4.69 -6.74 23.37
CA LYS A 58 -4.08 -7.88 24.09
C LYS A 58 -3.94 -7.52 25.56
N ASP A 59 -4.36 -8.40 26.47
CA ASP A 59 -4.30 -8.21 27.92
C ASP A 59 -4.88 -6.87 28.40
N ASP A 60 -6.07 -6.52 27.89
CA ASP A 60 -6.77 -5.25 28.15
C ASP A 60 -5.98 -3.98 27.79
N LYS A 61 -4.96 -4.10 26.94
CA LYS A 61 -4.13 -2.99 26.45
C LYS A 61 -4.20 -2.85 24.93
N VAL A 62 -4.10 -1.60 24.49
CA VAL A 62 -3.98 -1.23 23.09
C VAL A 62 -2.50 -1.17 22.72
N LEU A 63 -2.04 -2.04 21.83
CA LEU A 63 -0.64 -2.14 21.46
C LEU A 63 -0.44 -1.95 19.94
N CYS A 64 0.75 -1.51 19.53
CA CYS A 64 1.17 -1.68 18.15
C CYS A 64 1.49 -3.16 17.86
N LYS A 65 1.49 -3.55 16.59
CA LYS A 65 1.73 -4.95 16.16
C LYS A 65 3.04 -5.52 16.72
N GLU A 66 4.09 -4.72 16.70
CA GLU A 66 5.42 -5.10 17.22
C GLU A 66 5.39 -5.34 18.73
N CYS A 67 4.83 -4.41 19.52
CA CYS A 67 4.73 -4.57 20.98
C CYS A 67 3.79 -5.71 21.40
N ALA A 68 2.81 -6.06 20.56
CA ALA A 68 1.88 -7.17 20.76
C ALA A 68 2.45 -8.52 20.32
N GLU A 69 3.56 -8.52 19.59
CA GLU A 69 4.13 -9.70 18.90
C GLU A 69 3.09 -10.37 17.99
N SER A 70 2.30 -9.54 17.29
CA SER A 70 1.28 -10.00 16.34
C SER A 70 1.89 -10.09 14.95
N SER A 71 1.64 -11.21 14.25
CA SER A 71 2.12 -11.34 12.87
C SER A 71 1.41 -10.37 11.92
N TYR A 72 2.12 -9.97 10.87
CA TYR A 72 1.55 -9.19 9.77
C TYR A 72 2.31 -9.39 8.47
N TYR A 73 1.62 -9.19 7.36
CA TYR A 73 2.28 -9.18 6.05
C TYR A 73 2.86 -7.79 5.76
N GLN A 74 4.14 -7.76 5.41
CA GLN A 74 4.87 -6.58 4.97
C GLN A 74 5.32 -6.78 3.52
N LEU A 75 5.00 -5.82 2.66
CA LEU A 75 5.63 -5.71 1.35
C LEU A 75 6.99 -5.02 1.53
N ASP A 76 8.08 -5.72 1.24
CA ASP A 76 9.44 -5.18 1.19
C ASP A 76 10.14 -5.54 -0.14
N GLY A 77 11.43 -5.23 -0.25
CA GLY A 77 12.22 -5.48 -1.48
C GLY A 77 12.32 -6.97 -1.88
N SER A 78 11.92 -7.89 -1.02
CA SER A 78 11.87 -9.34 -1.28
C SER A 78 10.47 -9.85 -1.64
N GLY A 79 9.46 -8.97 -1.66
CA GLY A 79 8.05 -9.33 -1.87
C GLY A 79 7.21 -9.18 -0.61
N ILE A 80 6.05 -9.84 -0.58
CA ILE A 80 5.15 -9.86 0.59
C ILE A 80 5.61 -10.97 1.53
N VAL A 81 6.07 -10.61 2.73
CA VAL A 81 6.57 -11.54 3.74
C VAL A 81 5.78 -11.40 5.03
N GLU A 82 5.59 -12.51 5.74
CA GLU A 82 5.06 -12.50 7.11
C GLU A 82 6.18 -12.07 8.07
N LYS A 83 5.87 -11.10 8.94
CA LYS A 83 6.73 -10.58 10.00
C LYS A 83 6.09 -10.83 11.36
#